data_AF-A0A9D1Z1T0-F1
#
_entry.id   AF-A0A9D1Z1T0-F1
#
_cell.length_a   1.000
_cell.length_b   1.000
_cell.length_c   1.000
_cell.angle_alpha   90.00
_cell.angle_beta   90.00
_cell.angle_gamma   90.00
#
_symmetry.space_group_name_H-M   'P 1'
#
loop_
_entity.id
_entity.type
_entity.pdbx_description
1 polymer ?
#
loop_
_entity_poly.entity_id
_entity_poly.type
_entity_poly.pdbx_seq_one_letter_code
_entity_poly.pdbx_strand_id
1 'polypeptide(L)'
;RPDLLEYVSCAPLPLMAEGDPYYSAEATHIPLVTWANSEHPEICQAFIEYLYQEDNYLDFLAAVPVGMLPSIKGIDQNETYLSNPIVQQFSDEAAVITKAVEEGTAIGFEHGPSAQAGLLTSQGVIEEMFQDIITNGTDVETAAKAAEDKLNEIFATMVA
;
A
#
# COMPACT_ATOMS: atom_id res chain seq x y z
N ARG A 1 -20.81 -13.40 3.88
CA ARG A 1 -20.70 -14.87 3.79
C ARG A 1 -19.98 -15.38 5.04
N PRO A 2 -20.65 -15.42 6.22
CA PRO A 2 -20.02 -15.87 7.46
C PRO A 2 -19.58 -17.33 7.41
N ASP A 3 -20.26 -18.13 6.60
CA ASP A 3 -19.98 -19.53 6.29
C ASP A 3 -18.60 -19.79 5.68
N LEU A 4 -17.92 -18.76 5.17
CA LEU A 4 -16.58 -18.89 4.59
C LEU A 4 -15.46 -18.44 5.55
N LEU A 5 -15.79 -17.83 6.69
CA LEU A 5 -14.79 -17.16 7.53
C LEU A 5 -13.70 -18.09 8.05
N GLU A 6 -14.02 -19.35 8.36
CA GLU A 6 -13.03 -20.34 8.83
C GLU A 6 -12.10 -20.87 7.71
N TYR A 7 -12.40 -20.57 6.44
CA TYR A 7 -11.65 -21.05 5.28
C TYR A 7 -10.81 -19.97 4.60
N VAL A 8 -10.88 -18.72 5.08
CA VAL A 8 -10.15 -17.58 4.50
C VAL A 8 -9.06 -17.16 5.47
N SER A 9 -7.83 -17.09 4.97
CA SER A 9 -6.65 -16.63 5.69
C SER A 9 -5.70 -15.96 4.69
N CYS A 10 -4.63 -15.33 5.18
CA CYS A 10 -3.56 -14.78 4.36
C CYS A 10 -2.22 -15.43 4.73
N ALA A 11 -1.31 -15.47 3.76
CA ALA A 11 0.02 -16.02 3.94
C ALA A 11 1.06 -15.02 3.42
N PRO A 12 2.31 -15.09 3.91
CA PRO A 12 3.41 -14.36 3.32
C PRO A 12 3.58 -14.72 1.84
N LEU A 13 4.20 -13.81 1.06
CA LEU A 13 4.61 -14.14 -0.29
C LEU A 13 5.55 -15.36 -0.28
N PRO A 14 5.43 -16.28 -1.25
CA PRO A 14 6.33 -17.40 -1.37
C PRO A 14 7.74 -16.89 -1.64
N LEU A 15 8.74 -17.51 -0.99
CA LEU A 15 10.13 -17.24 -1.31
C LEU A 15 10.48 -17.77 -2.71
N MET A 16 11.42 -17.12 -3.38
CA MET A 16 11.88 -17.54 -4.70
C MET A 16 12.60 -18.90 -4.62
N ALA A 17 13.46 -19.08 -3.62
CA ALA A 17 14.07 -20.35 -3.26
C ALA A 17 14.05 -20.59 -1.73
N GLU A 18 14.25 -21.84 -1.33
CA GLU A 18 14.39 -22.21 0.09
C GLU A 18 15.62 -21.52 0.69
N GLY A 19 15.41 -20.80 1.80
CA GLY A 19 16.47 -20.07 2.52
C GLY A 19 16.70 -18.64 2.05
N ASP A 20 16.01 -18.18 1.00
CA ASP A 20 16.04 -16.78 0.60
C ASP A 20 15.50 -15.86 1.70
N PRO A 21 15.98 -14.60 1.78
CA PRO A 21 15.43 -13.63 2.71
C PRO A 21 13.95 -13.38 2.40
N TYR A 22 13.20 -13.04 3.45
CA TYR A 22 11.84 -12.55 3.29
C TYR A 22 11.83 -11.27 2.44
N TYR A 23 10.82 -11.13 1.60
CA TYR A 23 10.53 -9.92 0.85
C TYR A 23 9.03 -9.65 0.85
N SER A 24 8.66 -8.40 0.62
CA SER A 24 7.27 -7.97 0.46
C SER A 24 7.03 -7.42 -0.95
N ALA A 25 5.77 -7.15 -1.25
CA ALA A 25 5.34 -6.49 -2.47
C ALA A 25 5.05 -5.00 -2.21
N GLU A 26 4.22 -4.42 -3.06
CA GLU A 26 3.75 -3.05 -2.96
C GLU A 26 3.02 -2.82 -1.62
N ALA A 27 3.40 -1.75 -0.93
CA ALA A 27 2.74 -1.29 0.29
C ALA A 27 2.35 0.18 0.14
N THR A 28 1.05 0.44 0.09
CA THR A 28 0.49 1.80 0.05
C THR A 28 0.06 2.25 1.44
N HIS A 29 0.37 3.50 1.73
CA HIS A 29 -0.12 4.23 2.90
C HIS A 29 -1.16 5.24 2.43
N ILE A 30 -2.23 5.43 3.20
CA ILE A 30 -3.27 6.41 2.88
C ILE A 30 -3.01 7.67 3.70
N PRO A 31 -2.34 8.70 3.15
CA PRO A 31 -2.09 9.92 3.89
C PRO A 31 -3.35 10.79 3.94
N LEU A 32 -3.58 11.44 5.08
CA LEU A 32 -4.45 12.59 5.17
C LEU A 32 -3.60 13.85 4.93
N VAL A 33 -3.98 14.65 3.94
CA VAL A 33 -3.21 15.83 3.52
C VAL A 33 -4.08 17.08 3.53
N THR A 34 -3.48 18.23 3.84
CA THR A 34 -4.11 19.52 3.66
C THR A 34 -3.84 20.01 2.24
N TRP A 35 -4.89 20.37 1.51
CA TRP A 35 -4.73 21.01 0.21
C TRP A 35 -4.09 22.38 0.38
N ALA A 36 -2.99 22.62 -0.35
CA ALA A 36 -2.18 23.83 -0.19
C ALA A 36 -2.92 25.15 -0.46
N ASN A 37 -3.98 25.10 -1.29
CA ASN A 37 -4.78 26.27 -1.63
C ASN A 37 -6.12 26.33 -0.87
N SER A 38 -6.28 25.54 0.20
CA SER A 38 -7.47 25.63 1.04
C SER A 38 -7.63 27.05 1.58
N GLU A 39 -8.86 27.57 1.57
CA GLU A 39 -9.19 28.86 2.23
C GLU A 39 -9.18 28.73 3.76
N HIS A 40 -9.21 27.50 4.28
CA HIS A 40 -9.28 27.16 5.71
C HIS A 40 -8.30 26.05 6.10
N PRO A 41 -6.98 26.21 5.90
CA PRO A 41 -5.99 25.20 6.24
C PRO A 41 -6.00 24.84 7.73
N GLU A 42 -6.31 25.80 8.61
CA GLU A 42 -6.43 25.61 10.06
C GLU A 42 -7.58 24.66 10.43
N ILE A 43 -8.71 24.74 9.72
CA ILE A 43 -9.86 23.84 9.94
C ILE A 43 -9.51 22.44 9.44
N CYS A 44 -8.86 22.33 8.27
CA CYS A 44 -8.40 21.03 7.75
C CYS A 44 -7.44 20.35 8.73
N GLN A 45 -6.49 21.09 9.30
CA GLN A 45 -5.53 20.56 10.28
C GLN A 45 -6.24 20.15 11.58
N ALA A 46 -7.11 21.00 12.13
CA ALA A 46 -7.89 20.67 13.32
C ALA A 46 -8.78 19.42 13.11
N PHE A 47 -9.31 19.24 11.91
CA PHE A 47 -10.09 18.04 11.57
C PHE A 47 -9.22 16.78 11.51
N ILE A 48 -8.03 16.86 10.91
CA ILE A 48 -7.07 15.74 10.90
C ILE A 48 -6.65 15.38 12.33
N GLU A 49 -6.35 16.39 13.17
CA GLU A 49 -6.05 16.19 14.59
C GLU A 49 -7.20 15.52 15.34
N TYR A 50 -8.44 15.97 15.09
CA TYR A 50 -9.65 15.36 15.65
C TYR A 50 -9.77 13.88 15.26
N LEU A 51 -9.55 13.53 13.99
CA LEU A 51 -9.59 12.13 13.52
C LEU A 51 -8.54 11.24 14.19
N TYR A 52 -7.38 11.80 14.54
CA TYR A 52 -6.29 11.07 15.20
C TYR A 52 -6.34 11.10 16.73
N GLN A 53 -7.36 11.72 17.34
CA GLN A 53 -7.62 11.50 18.76
C GLN A 53 -7.90 10.01 19.00
N GLU A 54 -7.34 9.45 20.07
CA GLU A 54 -7.30 8.01 20.31
C GLU A 54 -8.68 7.34 20.14
N ASP A 55 -9.71 7.85 20.82
CA ASP A 55 -11.08 7.30 20.75
C ASP A 55 -11.64 7.33 19.31
N ASN A 56 -11.48 8.45 18.59
CA ASN A 56 -11.97 8.58 17.21
C ASN A 56 -11.22 7.65 16.25
N TYR A 57 -9.91 7.48 16.47
CA TYR A 57 -9.08 6.60 15.67
C TYR A 57 -9.38 5.13 15.93
N LEU A 58 -9.64 4.75 17.19
CA LEU A 58 -10.09 3.40 17.57
C LEU A 58 -11.44 3.07 16.96
N ASP A 59 -12.39 4.02 16.98
CA ASP A 59 -13.69 3.87 16.31
C ASP A 59 -13.54 3.69 14.79
N PHE A 60 -12.64 4.45 14.17
CA PHE A 60 -12.31 4.29 12.75
C PHE A 60 -11.76 2.90 12.44
N LEU A 61 -10.78 2.41 13.21
CA LEU A 61 -10.21 1.08 13.03
C LEU A 61 -11.26 -0.03 13.25
N ALA A 62 -12.19 0.17 14.20
CA ALA A 62 -13.27 -0.78 14.47
C ALA A 62 -14.31 -0.86 13.34
N ALA A 63 -14.37 0.15 12.44
CA ALA A 63 -15.25 0.10 11.28
C ALA A 63 -14.76 -0.89 10.20
N VAL A 64 -13.46 -1.16 10.12
CA VAL A 64 -12.84 -2.09 9.17
C VAL A 64 -11.68 -2.86 9.85
N PRO A 65 -11.97 -3.66 10.89
CA PRO A 65 -10.94 -4.30 11.73
C PRO A 65 -10.06 -5.23 10.90
N VAL A 66 -8.74 -5.16 11.11
CA VAL A 66 -7.69 -5.89 10.36
C VAL A 66 -7.57 -5.47 8.88
N GLY A 67 -8.61 -4.91 8.26
CA GLY A 67 -8.55 -4.33 6.92
C GLY A 67 -7.81 -2.98 6.87
N MET A 68 -7.82 -2.22 7.97
CA MET A 68 -6.94 -1.08 8.20
C MET A 68 -6.06 -1.37 9.42
N LEU A 69 -4.74 -1.29 9.24
CA LEU A 69 -3.79 -1.46 10.31
C LEU A 69 -3.54 -0.14 11.06
N PRO A 70 -3.29 -0.18 12.38
CA PRO A 70 -2.86 1.00 13.12
C PRO A 70 -1.54 1.56 12.58
N SER A 71 -1.51 2.87 12.32
CA SER A 71 -0.30 3.61 11.91
C SER A 71 0.22 4.55 13.00
N ILE A 72 -0.54 4.73 14.08
CA ILE A 72 -0.12 5.50 15.25
C ILE A 72 0.53 4.57 16.26
N LYS A 73 1.75 4.94 16.68
CA LYS A 73 2.52 4.19 17.68
C LYS A 73 1.71 3.94 18.96
N GLY A 74 1.63 2.67 19.37
CA GLY A 74 0.99 2.25 20.62
C GLY A 74 -0.48 1.86 20.48
N ILE A 75 -1.14 2.17 19.36
CA ILE A 75 -2.53 1.73 19.13
C ILE A 75 -2.61 0.20 18.93
N ASP A 76 -1.57 -0.39 18.35
CA ASP A 76 -1.39 -1.85 18.23
C ASP A 76 -1.34 -2.57 19.59
N GLN A 77 -1.05 -1.85 20.68
CA GLN A 77 -0.98 -2.35 22.05
C GLN A 77 -2.17 -1.89 22.90
N ASN A 78 -3.09 -1.11 22.34
CA ASN A 78 -4.22 -0.54 23.06
C ASN A 78 -5.26 -1.64 23.39
N GLU A 79 -5.74 -1.67 24.64
CA GLU A 79 -6.69 -2.69 25.11
C GLU A 79 -8.02 -2.67 24.33
N THR A 80 -8.54 -1.48 23.99
CA THR A 80 -9.78 -1.35 23.22
C THR A 80 -9.61 -1.96 21.83
N TYR A 81 -8.49 -1.68 21.14
CA TYR A 81 -8.18 -2.26 19.84
C TYR A 81 -8.07 -3.80 19.92
N LEU A 82 -7.27 -4.31 20.86
CA LEU A 82 -7.04 -5.74 21.05
C LEU A 82 -8.27 -6.50 21.56
N SER A 83 -9.23 -5.81 22.16
CA SER A 83 -10.50 -6.41 22.62
C SER A 83 -11.51 -6.64 21.48
N ASN A 84 -11.27 -6.09 20.28
CA ASN A 84 -12.17 -6.26 19.15
C ASN A 84 -12.21 -7.74 18.71
N PRO A 85 -13.39 -8.41 18.66
CA PRO A 85 -13.47 -9.84 18.35
C PRO A 85 -12.91 -10.22 16.98
N ILE A 86 -12.99 -9.33 15.98
CA ILE A 86 -12.45 -9.58 14.64
C ILE A 86 -10.92 -9.44 14.65
N VAL A 87 -10.37 -8.48 15.41
CA VAL A 87 -8.92 -8.36 15.61
C VAL A 87 -8.35 -9.61 16.29
N GLN A 88 -9.06 -10.15 17.29
CA GLN A 88 -8.67 -11.40 17.94
C GLN A 88 -8.77 -12.61 17.02
N GLN A 89 -9.84 -12.70 16.23
CA GLN A 89 -10.05 -13.81 15.31
C GLN A 89 -8.97 -13.85 14.22
N PHE A 90 -8.51 -12.70 13.75
CA PHE A 90 -7.56 -12.57 12.63
C PHE A 90 -6.20 -12.00 13.06
N SER A 91 -5.75 -12.28 14.28
CA SER A 91 -4.48 -11.75 14.79
C SER A 91 -3.27 -12.26 14.02
N ASP A 92 -3.32 -13.51 13.56
CA ASP A 92 -2.25 -14.12 12.78
C ASP A 92 -2.16 -13.48 11.39
N GLU A 93 -3.30 -13.24 10.74
CA GLU A 93 -3.38 -12.50 9.48
C GLU A 93 -2.91 -11.06 9.62
N ALA A 94 -3.31 -10.38 10.70
CA ALA A 94 -2.84 -9.03 11.00
C ALA A 94 -1.31 -9.00 11.10
N ALA A 95 -0.69 -9.97 11.79
CA ALA A 95 0.77 -10.07 11.89
C ALA A 95 1.46 -10.30 10.53
N VAL A 96 0.87 -11.12 9.66
CA VAL A 96 1.37 -11.33 8.28
C VAL A 96 1.32 -10.02 7.48
N ILE A 97 0.22 -9.28 7.56
CA ILE A 97 0.05 -8.01 6.82
C ILE A 97 0.98 -6.94 7.40
N THR A 98 1.10 -6.81 8.72
CA THR A 98 2.01 -5.84 9.37
C THR A 98 3.43 -6.05 8.89
N LYS A 99 3.93 -7.29 8.90
CA LYS A 99 5.27 -7.61 8.40
C LYS A 99 5.44 -7.24 6.91
N ALA A 100 4.41 -7.49 6.09
CA ALA A 100 4.43 -7.13 4.68
C ALA A 100 4.47 -5.61 4.46
N VAL A 101 3.77 -4.83 5.29
CA VAL A 101 3.80 -3.36 5.21
C VAL A 101 5.14 -2.79 5.67
N GLU A 102 5.76 -3.36 6.71
CA GLU A 102 7.07 -2.93 7.23
C GLU A 102 8.21 -3.10 6.23
N GLU A 103 8.19 -4.16 5.43
CA GLU A 103 9.22 -4.50 4.43
C GLU A 103 8.84 -4.05 3.00
N GLY A 104 7.58 -3.65 2.80
CA GLY A 104 7.06 -3.23 1.50
C GLY A 104 7.36 -1.77 1.20
N THR A 105 7.13 -1.35 -0.03
CA THR A 105 7.23 0.06 -0.44
C THR A 105 6.25 0.36 -1.56
N ALA A 106 5.75 1.59 -1.64
CA ALA A 106 4.95 2.02 -2.78
C ALA A 106 5.83 2.11 -4.03
N ILE A 107 5.31 1.70 -5.18
CA ILE A 107 6.07 1.64 -6.44
C ILE A 107 6.62 3.04 -6.79
N GLY A 108 7.93 3.14 -7.00
CA GLY A 108 8.62 4.38 -7.33
C GLY A 108 8.93 5.29 -6.13
N PHE A 109 8.61 4.85 -4.90
CA PHE A 109 8.88 5.57 -3.66
C PHE A 109 10.04 4.94 -2.86
N GLU A 110 10.80 4.02 -3.46
CA GLU A 110 11.93 3.31 -2.83
C GLU A 110 13.03 4.27 -2.36
N HIS A 111 13.08 5.47 -2.95
CA HIS A 111 13.99 6.55 -2.57
C HIS A 111 13.25 7.80 -2.08
N GLY A 112 12.00 7.64 -1.66
CA GLY A 112 11.11 8.72 -1.24
C GLY A 112 10.12 9.15 -2.34
N PRO A 113 9.14 10.00 -1.99
CA PRO A 113 8.09 10.43 -2.91
C PRO A 113 8.65 11.21 -4.10
N SER A 114 8.21 10.84 -5.32
CA SER A 114 8.55 11.53 -6.56
C SER A 114 7.33 11.67 -7.47
N ALA A 115 7.29 12.74 -8.28
CA ALA A 115 6.21 12.91 -9.25
C ALA A 115 6.31 11.88 -10.40
N GLN A 116 7.52 11.40 -10.69
CA GLN A 116 7.82 10.35 -11.65
C GLN A 116 7.13 9.04 -11.26
N ALA A 117 7.11 8.70 -9.96
CA ALA A 117 6.44 7.51 -9.47
C ALA A 117 4.95 7.48 -9.83
N GLY A 118 4.27 8.63 -9.72
CA GLY A 118 2.86 8.73 -10.12
C GLY A 118 2.63 8.50 -11.62
N LEU A 119 3.57 8.92 -12.47
CA LEU A 119 3.51 8.62 -13.90
C LEU A 119 3.88 7.15 -14.19
N LEU A 120 4.88 6.61 -13.51
CA LEU A 120 5.26 5.20 -13.64
C LEU A 120 4.07 4.27 -13.40
N THR A 121 3.27 4.53 -12.36
CA THR A 121 2.14 3.67 -11.97
C THR A 121 0.83 4.00 -12.71
N SER A 122 0.67 5.19 -13.30
CA SER A 122 -0.61 5.59 -13.92
C SER A 122 -0.68 5.36 -15.43
N GLN A 123 0.45 5.22 -16.11
CA GLN A 123 0.51 5.16 -17.57
C GLN A 123 0.35 3.75 -18.14
N GLY A 124 0.31 2.72 -17.30
CA GLY A 124 0.11 1.33 -17.71
C GLY A 124 1.26 0.71 -18.51
N VAL A 125 2.42 1.38 -18.56
CA VAL A 125 3.52 1.00 -19.48
C VAL A 125 4.15 -0.34 -19.10
N ILE A 126 4.29 -0.60 -17.80
CA ILE A 126 4.88 -1.85 -17.29
C ILE A 126 3.89 -3.02 -17.46
N GLU A 127 2.60 -2.77 -17.27
CA GLU A 127 1.53 -3.74 -17.49
C GLU A 127 1.41 -4.12 -18.96
N GLU A 128 1.47 -3.13 -19.87
CA GLU A 128 1.49 -3.35 -21.31
C GLU A 128 2.71 -4.17 -21.74
N MET A 129 3.88 -3.90 -21.15
CA MET A 129 5.10 -4.67 -21.39
C MET A 129 4.92 -6.14 -21.03
N PHE A 130 4.43 -6.44 -19.81
CA PHE A 130 4.18 -7.82 -19.40
C PHE A 130 3.09 -8.48 -20.24
N GLN A 131 2.04 -7.74 -20.59
CA GLN A 131 0.99 -8.25 -21.45
C GLN A 131 1.52 -8.62 -22.84
N ASP A 132 2.41 -7.81 -23.43
CA ASP A 132 3.01 -8.07 -24.73
C ASP A 132 3.91 -9.32 -24.71
N ILE A 133 4.74 -9.47 -23.67
CA ILE A 133 5.56 -10.68 -23.46
C ILE A 133 4.66 -11.92 -23.36
N ILE A 134 3.65 -11.89 -22.48
CA ILE A 134 2.84 -13.06 -22.17
C ILE A 134 1.88 -13.43 -23.30
N THR A 135 1.27 -12.42 -23.93
CA THR A 135 0.18 -12.63 -24.90
C THR A 135 0.71 -12.78 -26.33
N ASN A 136 1.69 -11.95 -26.72
CA ASN A 136 2.20 -11.90 -28.08
C ASN A 136 3.54 -12.65 -28.24
N GLY A 137 4.19 -13.02 -27.13
CA GLY A 137 5.46 -13.75 -27.16
C GLY A 137 6.65 -12.87 -27.54
N THR A 138 6.54 -11.55 -27.36
CA THR A 138 7.66 -10.63 -27.56
C THR A 138 8.80 -11.00 -26.61
N ASP A 139 10.02 -10.96 -27.13
CA ASP A 139 11.23 -11.18 -26.35
C ASP A 139 11.36 -10.18 -25.20
N VAL A 140 11.83 -10.64 -24.03
CA VAL A 140 11.85 -9.86 -22.78
C VAL A 140 12.66 -8.58 -22.93
N GLU A 141 13.86 -8.65 -23.53
CA GLU A 141 14.73 -7.48 -23.69
C GLU A 141 14.11 -6.47 -24.66
N THR A 142 13.45 -6.97 -25.70
CA THR A 142 12.76 -6.13 -26.68
C THR A 142 11.58 -5.38 -26.06
N ALA A 143 10.72 -6.08 -25.31
CA ALA A 143 9.59 -5.47 -24.63
C ALA A 143 10.05 -4.49 -23.52
N ALA A 144 11.06 -4.88 -22.75
CA ALA A 144 11.66 -4.02 -21.72
C ALA A 144 12.24 -2.74 -22.32
N LYS A 145 12.93 -2.84 -23.46
CA LYS A 145 13.46 -1.66 -24.14
C LYS A 145 12.37 -0.72 -24.63
N ALA A 146 11.29 -1.26 -25.20
CA ALA A 146 10.16 -0.46 -25.64
C ALA A 146 9.45 0.26 -24.48
N ALA A 147 9.30 -0.41 -23.33
CA ALA A 147 8.75 0.17 -22.11
C ALA A 147 9.65 1.28 -21.53
N GLU A 148 10.97 1.05 -21.50
CA GLU A 148 11.95 2.05 -21.09
C GLU A 148 11.85 3.31 -21.97
N ASP A 149 11.84 3.15 -23.29
CA ASP A 149 11.75 4.27 -24.23
C ASP A 149 10.46 5.08 -24.01
N LYS A 150 9.32 4.41 -23.84
CA LYS A 150 8.03 5.05 -23.56
C LYS A 150 8.02 5.80 -22.21
N LEU A 151 8.58 5.20 -21.15
CA LEU A 151 8.70 5.87 -19.85
C LEU A 151 9.61 7.10 -19.92
N ASN A 152 10.72 7.03 -20.66
CA ASN A 152 11.61 8.17 -20.87
C ASN A 152 10.91 9.33 -21.59
N GLU A 153 10.10 9.03 -22.62
CA GLU A 153 9.27 10.03 -23.29
C GLU A 153 8.27 10.70 -22.33
N ILE A 154 7.61 9.91 -21.48
CA ILE A 154 6.68 10.40 -20.45
C ILE A 154 7.41 11.29 -19.44
N PHE A 155 8.55 10.86 -18.92
CA PHE A 155 9.29 11.64 -17.94
C PHE A 155 9.85 12.94 -18.53
N ALA A 156 10.19 12.95 -19.82
CA ALA A 156 10.60 14.17 -20.51
C ALA A 156 9.51 15.25 -20.52
N THR A 157 8.22 14.89 -20.47
CA THR A 157 7.13 15.88 -20.40
C THR A 157 7.07 16.62 -19.06
N MET A 158 7.77 16.13 -18.02
CA MET A 158 7.81 16.77 -16.70
C MET A 158 8.85 17.88 -16.59
N VAL A 159 9.77 17.98 -17.55
CA VAL A 159 10.89 18.95 -17.54
C VAL A 159 10.54 20.22 -18.34
N ALA A 160 9.34 20.29 -18.93
CA ALA A 160 8.82 21.44 -19.68
C ALA A 160 7.86 22.28 -18.81
#